data_AF-A0A9P5P8B1-F1
#
_entry.id   AF-A0A9P5P8B1-F1
#
_cell.length_a   1.000
_cell.length_b   1.000
_cell.length_c   1.000
_cell.angle_alpha   90.00
_cell.angle_beta   90.00
_cell.angle_gamma   90.00
#
_symmetry.space_group_name_H-M   'P 1'
#
loop_
_entity.id
_entity.type
_entity.pdbx_description
1 polymer ?
#
loop_
_entity_poly.entity_id
_entity_poly.type
_entity_poly.pdbx_seq_one_letter_code
_entity_poly.pdbx_strand_id
1 'polypeptide(L)'
;MYYASHGAEIPKQFQLQAALASKIGNSLVVAGTGFGKTHIIALLMLLEKSDSTQVFITISPLKRLQAMQVTSFLAKYGINTVAVNQDMPQNKEYWKKNIHNGAINSLQIGTAQHLIVTTEQLFKSPEGHFT
;
A
#
# COMPACT_ATOMS: atom_id res chain seq x y z
N MET A 1 -22.14 5.75 0.84
CA MET A 1 -21.78 5.35 -0.54
C MET A 1 -20.32 5.72 -0.75
N TYR A 2 -19.45 4.77 -1.10
CA TYR A 2 -18.02 5.02 -1.31
C TYR A 2 -17.74 5.10 -2.81
N TYR A 3 -17.11 6.19 -3.26
CA TYR A 3 -16.70 6.38 -4.66
C TYR A 3 -15.17 6.25 -4.74
N ALA A 4 -14.70 5.09 -5.17
CA ALA A 4 -13.28 4.90 -5.49
C ALA A 4 -12.85 5.96 -6.50
N SER A 5 -11.66 6.55 -6.31
CA SER A 5 -11.14 7.63 -7.17
C SER A 5 -12.01 8.89 -7.28
N HIS A 6 -12.91 9.14 -6.32
CA HIS A 6 -13.94 10.20 -6.42
C HIS A 6 -14.83 10.06 -7.67
N GLY A 7 -14.97 8.85 -8.21
CA GLY A 7 -15.71 8.59 -9.45
C GLY A 7 -15.00 9.06 -10.73
N ALA A 8 -13.72 9.44 -10.66
CA ALA A 8 -12.98 9.98 -11.79
C ALA A 8 -12.35 8.90 -12.70
N GLU A 9 -12.07 7.70 -12.16
CA GLU A 9 -11.41 6.62 -12.89
C GLU A 9 -12.30 5.36 -12.89
N ILE A 10 -12.53 4.79 -14.08
CA ILE A 10 -13.16 3.47 -14.26
C ILE A 10 -12.04 2.46 -14.52
N PRO A 11 -11.92 1.37 -13.75
CA PRO A 11 -10.96 0.31 -14.00
C PRO A 11 -11.13 -0.28 -15.40
N LYS A 12 -10.02 -0.45 -16.12
CA LYS A 12 -10.03 -1.26 -17.34
C LYS A 12 -10.33 -2.72 -16.96
N GLN A 13 -10.95 -3.47 -17.88
CA GLN A 13 -11.34 -4.87 -17.63
C GLN A 13 -10.19 -5.71 -17.06
N PHE A 14 -8.99 -5.62 -17.63
CA PHE A 14 -7.84 -6.38 -17.15
C PHE A 14 -7.38 -5.96 -15.74
N GLN A 15 -7.57 -4.69 -15.34
CA GLN A 15 -7.18 -4.21 -14.01
C GLN A 15 -8.08 -4.81 -12.94
N LEU A 16 -9.38 -4.86 -13.23
CA LEU A 16 -10.37 -5.50 -12.38
C LEU A 16 -10.13 -7.02 -12.31
N GLN A 17 -9.89 -7.67 -13.44
CA GLN A 17 -9.57 -9.10 -13.48
C GLN A 17 -8.30 -9.42 -12.69
N ALA A 18 -7.24 -8.62 -12.85
CA ALA A 18 -6.01 -8.78 -12.09
C ALA A 18 -6.27 -8.64 -10.58
N ALA A 19 -6.98 -7.59 -10.15
CA ALA A 19 -7.30 -7.38 -8.73
C ALA A 19 -8.13 -8.53 -8.14
N LEU A 20 -9.15 -9.01 -8.86
CA LEU A 20 -9.97 -10.14 -8.41
C LEU A 20 -9.16 -11.44 -8.34
N ALA A 21 -8.31 -11.72 -9.33
CA ALA A 21 -7.44 -12.89 -9.32
C ALA A 21 -6.46 -12.84 -8.13
N SER A 22 -5.85 -11.68 -7.89
CA SER A 22 -4.96 -11.43 -6.74
C SER A 22 -5.65 -11.57 -5.38
N LYS A 23 -6.98 -11.35 -5.29
CA LYS A 23 -7.75 -11.54 -4.05
C LYS A 23 -8.01 -13.02 -3.73
N ILE A 24 -8.10 -13.87 -4.76
CA ILE A 24 -8.31 -15.31 -4.60
C ILE A 24 -6.99 -16.01 -4.25
N GLY A 25 -5.87 -15.54 -4.78
CA GLY A 25 -4.55 -16.11 -4.50
C GLY A 25 -3.42 -15.35 -5.17
N ASN A 26 -2.24 -15.98 -5.22
CA ASN A 26 -1.05 -15.38 -5.79
C ASN A 26 -1.20 -15.17 -7.30
N SER A 27 -0.78 -14.00 -7.79
CA SER A 27 -0.93 -13.62 -9.20
C SER A 27 0.30 -12.88 -9.72
N LEU A 28 0.61 -13.06 -11.01
CA LEU A 28 1.64 -12.29 -11.71
C LEU A 28 0.99 -11.40 -12.77
N VAL A 29 1.20 -10.08 -12.67
CA VAL A 29 0.73 -9.11 -13.65
C VAL A 29 1.91 -8.66 -14.52
N VAL A 30 1.93 -9.11 -15.77
CA VAL A 30 2.96 -8.72 -16.76
C VAL A 30 2.43 -7.56 -17.61
N ALA A 31 2.96 -6.36 -17.38
CA ALA A 31 2.53 -5.17 -18.10
C ALA A 31 3.59 -4.06 -18.14
N GLY A 32 3.59 -3.29 -19.23
CA GLY A 32 4.46 -2.12 -19.42
C GLY A 32 4.20 -0.97 -18.44
N THR A 33 5.04 0.05 -18.50
CA THR A 33 4.81 1.34 -17.81
C THR A 33 3.54 2.02 -18.35
N GLY A 34 2.87 2.83 -17.54
CA GLY A 34 1.61 3.50 -17.93
C GLY A 34 0.36 2.60 -17.99
N PHE A 35 0.51 1.27 -17.86
CA PHE A 35 -0.62 0.33 -17.90
C PHE A 35 -1.54 0.39 -16.66
N GLY A 36 -1.17 1.18 -15.65
CA GLY A 36 -2.00 1.37 -14.44
C GLY A 36 -1.87 0.25 -13.41
N LYS A 37 -0.68 -0.35 -13.27
CA LYS A 37 -0.40 -1.34 -12.20
C LYS A 37 -0.70 -0.80 -10.80
N THR A 38 -0.43 0.49 -10.55
CA THR A 38 -0.78 1.15 -9.29
C THR A 38 -2.28 1.12 -9.01
N HIS A 39 -3.11 1.25 -10.05
CA HIS A 39 -4.56 1.21 -9.91
C HIS A 39 -5.03 -0.19 -9.49
N ILE A 40 -4.37 -1.26 -9.96
CA ILE A 40 -4.65 -2.64 -9.51
C ILE A 40 -4.37 -2.79 -8.01
N ILE A 41 -3.24 -2.26 -7.54
CA ILE A 41 -2.89 -2.27 -6.10
C ILE A 41 -3.93 -1.50 -5.28
N ALA A 42 -4.37 -0.34 -5.76
CA ALA A 42 -5.43 0.43 -5.11
C ALA A 42 -6.75 -0.36 -5.04
N LEU A 43 -7.19 -0.97 -6.14
CA LEU A 43 -8.42 -1.77 -6.17
C LEU A 43 -8.38 -2.92 -5.17
N LEU A 44 -7.24 -3.60 -5.02
CA LEU A 44 -7.08 -4.66 -4.03
C LEU A 44 -7.38 -4.17 -2.61
N MET A 45 -6.85 -3.00 -2.25
CA MET A 45 -7.09 -2.41 -0.94
C MET A 45 -8.55 -1.97 -0.76
N LEU A 46 -9.15 -1.39 -1.80
CA LEU A 46 -10.54 -0.93 -1.77
C LEU A 46 -11.57 -2.06 -1.77
N LEU A 47 -11.20 -3.23 -2.28
CA LEU A 47 -12.02 -4.44 -2.23
C LEU A 47 -11.94 -5.15 -0.88
N GLU A 48 -11.07 -4.71 0.04
CA GLU A 48 -11.11 -5.21 1.42
C GLU A 48 -12.20 -4.57 2.25
N LYS A 49 -12.66 -5.33 3.24
CA LYS A 49 -13.74 -4.87 4.12
C LYS A 49 -13.27 -3.69 4.96
N SER A 50 -14.17 -2.75 5.22
CA SER A 50 -13.89 -1.54 5.99
C SER A 50 -13.49 -1.79 7.44
N ASP A 51 -13.82 -2.96 7.99
CA ASP A 51 -13.44 -3.42 9.33
C ASP A 51 -12.16 -4.30 9.34
N SER A 52 -11.50 -4.45 8.18
CA SER A 52 -10.28 -5.25 8.07
C SER A 52 -9.13 -4.62 8.86
N THR A 53 -8.48 -5.45 9.66
CA THR A 53 -7.25 -5.12 10.40
C THR A 53 -5.98 -5.36 9.57
N GLN A 54 -6.14 -5.68 8.28
CA GLN A 54 -5.03 -6.03 7.40
C GLN A 54 -4.15 -4.83 7.06
N VAL A 55 -2.86 -5.11 6.91
CA VAL A 55 -1.84 -4.17 6.43
C VAL A 55 -1.37 -4.64 5.07
N PHE A 56 -1.32 -3.72 4.11
CA PHE A 56 -0.85 -3.95 2.75
C PHE A 56 0.59 -3.47 2.59
N ILE A 57 1.42 -4.31 1.99
CA ILE A 57 2.83 -4.01 1.77
C ILE A 57 3.12 -4.05 0.27
N THR A 58 3.48 -2.89 -0.29
CA THR A 58 4.04 -2.78 -1.63
C THR A 58 5.55 -2.70 -1.53
N ILE A 59 6.25 -3.65 -2.14
CA ILE A 59 7.72 -3.62 -2.21
C ILE A 59 8.13 -2.83 -3.45
N SER A 60 8.89 -1.75 -3.27
CA SER A 60 9.36 -0.89 -4.35
C SER A 60 10.82 -0.48 -4.12
N PRO A 61 11.77 -0.91 -4.97
CA PRO A 61 13.19 -0.65 -4.75
C PRO A 61 13.56 0.84 -4.95
N LEU A 62 12.76 1.59 -5.71
CA LEU A 62 13.07 2.98 -6.04
C LEU A 62 12.42 3.94 -5.06
N LYS A 63 13.20 4.41 -4.07
CA LYS A 63 12.80 5.44 -3.10
C LYS A 63 12.13 6.67 -3.73
N ARG A 64 12.66 7.18 -4.85
CA ARG A 64 12.09 8.34 -5.56
C ARG A 64 10.66 8.09 -6.04
N LEU A 65 10.31 6.85 -6.41
CA LEU A 65 8.94 6.52 -6.82
C LEU A 65 7.98 6.45 -5.63
N GLN A 66 8.48 6.11 -4.43
CA GLN A 66 7.64 5.99 -3.24
C GLN A 66 6.95 7.30 -2.88
N ALA A 67 7.66 8.44 -2.91
CA ALA A 67 7.09 9.73 -2.58
C ALA A 67 5.91 10.10 -3.51
N MET A 68 6.07 9.89 -4.82
CA MET A 68 4.98 10.12 -5.79
C MET A 68 3.81 9.16 -5.57
N GLN A 69 4.09 7.89 -5.26
CA GLN A 69 3.07 6.88 -4.99
C GLN A 69 2.27 7.21 -3.73
N VAL A 70 2.94 7.56 -2.62
CA VAL A 70 2.30 7.97 -1.36
C VAL A 70 1.29 9.10 -1.60
N THR A 71 1.72 10.18 -2.26
CA THR A 71 0.85 11.32 -2.58
C THR A 71 -0.30 10.90 -3.49
N SER A 72 -0.03 10.05 -4.50
CA SER A 72 -1.06 9.58 -5.42
C SER A 72 -2.11 8.71 -4.72
N PHE A 73 -1.71 7.82 -3.81
CA PHE A 73 -2.63 6.96 -3.09
C PHE A 73 -3.59 7.76 -2.20
N LEU A 74 -3.08 8.75 -1.50
CA LEU A 74 -3.91 9.64 -0.69
C LEU A 74 -4.83 10.49 -1.57
N ALA A 75 -4.26 11.24 -2.51
CA ALA A 75 -5.01 12.22 -3.29
C ALA A 75 -6.05 11.58 -4.22
N LYS A 76 -5.72 10.44 -4.84
CA LYS A 76 -6.63 9.76 -5.77
C LYS A 76 -7.58 8.82 -5.06
N TYR A 77 -7.07 7.94 -4.20
CA TYR A 77 -7.84 6.81 -3.67
C TYR A 77 -8.26 6.99 -2.22
N GLY A 78 -7.82 8.07 -1.54
CA GLY A 78 -8.09 8.27 -0.12
C GLY A 78 -7.37 7.26 0.79
N ILE A 79 -6.29 6.64 0.29
CA ILE A 79 -5.58 5.56 1.00
C ILE A 79 -4.35 6.14 1.71
N ASN A 80 -4.41 6.18 3.04
CA ASN A 80 -3.28 6.57 3.88
C ASN A 80 -2.12 5.59 3.67
N THR A 81 -1.03 6.10 3.11
CA THR A 81 0.15 5.32 2.74
C THR A 81 1.40 5.91 3.39
N VAL A 82 2.28 5.06 3.90
CA VAL A 82 3.59 5.46 4.44
C VAL A 82 4.71 4.83 3.62
N ALA A 83 5.73 5.63 3.28
CA ALA A 83 6.96 5.14 2.69
C ALA A 83 7.92 4.70 3.79
N VAL A 84 8.37 3.44 3.72
CA VAL A 84 9.35 2.83 4.64
C VAL A 84 10.65 2.66 3.88
N ASN A 85 11.60 3.55 4.14
CA ASN A 85 12.92 3.58 3.52
C ASN A 85 13.96 4.09 4.54
N GLN A 86 15.20 4.33 4.09
CA GLN A 86 16.31 4.73 4.97
C GLN A 86 16.11 6.09 5.68
N ASP A 87 15.23 6.96 5.18
CA ASP A 87 14.97 8.27 5.79
C ASP A 87 13.84 8.23 6.84
N MET A 88 13.22 7.07 7.02
CA MET A 88 12.10 6.94 7.95
C MET A 88 12.59 7.09 9.40
N PRO A 89 11.88 7.84 10.26
CA PRO A 89 12.21 7.90 11.68
C PRO A 89 12.20 6.51 12.32
N GLN A 90 13.29 6.14 13.00
CA GLN A 90 13.38 4.85 13.73
C GLN A 90 12.68 4.88 15.10
N ASN A 91 11.97 5.95 15.44
CA ASN A 91 11.28 6.08 16.72
C ASN A 91 10.02 5.20 16.76
N LYS A 92 9.91 4.31 17.76
CA LYS A 92 8.73 3.47 18.03
C LYS A 92 7.42 4.27 18.16
N GLU A 93 7.47 5.50 18.66
CA GLU A 93 6.29 6.36 18.79
C GLU A 93 5.73 6.77 17.42
N TYR A 94 6.61 7.01 16.44
CA TYR A 94 6.18 7.30 15.08
C TYR A 94 5.38 6.14 14.50
N TRP A 95 5.86 4.91 14.69
CA TRP A 95 5.17 3.71 14.22
C TRP A 95 3.80 3.55 14.87
N LYS A 96 3.72 3.68 16.20
CA LYS A 96 2.45 3.59 16.94
C LYS A 96 1.42 4.65 16.52
N LYS A 97 1.90 5.84 16.16
CA LYS A 97 1.04 6.97 15.78
C LYS A 97 0.57 6.90 14.33
N ASN A 98 1.40 6.39 13.41
CA ASN A 98 1.18 6.52 11.98
C ASN A 98 0.84 5.22 11.27
N ILE A 99 1.13 4.04 11.84
CA ILE A 99 0.88 2.74 11.20
C ILE A 99 -0.26 2.03 11.91
N HIS A 100 -1.15 1.43 11.12
CA HIS A 100 -2.30 0.70 11.62
C HIS A 100 -1.86 -0.53 12.42
N ASN A 101 -2.29 -0.62 13.68
CA ASN A 101 -2.05 -1.79 14.52
C ASN A 101 -3.26 -2.74 14.48
N GLY A 102 -3.16 -3.76 13.63
CA GLY A 102 -4.21 -4.77 13.48
C GLY A 102 -4.45 -5.65 14.73
N ALA A 103 -3.54 -5.66 15.70
CA ALA A 103 -3.70 -6.46 16.93
C ALA A 103 -4.68 -5.83 17.94
N ILE A 104 -5.05 -4.56 17.78
CA ILE A 104 -5.91 -3.84 18.73
C ILE A 104 -7.41 -4.04 18.39
N ASN A 105 -7.75 -4.78 17.32
CA ASN A 105 -9.14 -5.04 16.88
C ASN A 105 -10.00 -3.75 16.80
N SER A 106 -9.36 -2.60 16.59
CA SER A 106 -10.00 -1.29 16.52
C SER A 106 -9.47 -0.53 15.32
N LEU A 107 -10.37 0.05 14.53
CA LEU A 107 -10.01 0.97 13.45
C LEU A 107 -9.30 2.20 14.03
N GLN A 108 -7.99 2.27 13.84
CA GLN A 108 -7.21 3.46 14.21
C GLN A 108 -7.33 4.51 13.10
N ILE A 109 -8.35 5.36 13.20
CA ILE A 109 -8.60 6.45 12.23
C ILE A 109 -7.33 7.30 12.09
N GLY A 110 -6.96 7.60 10.84
CA GLY A 110 -5.78 8.41 10.51
C GLY A 110 -4.45 7.63 10.44
N THR A 111 -4.42 6.36 10.82
CA THR A 111 -3.25 5.50 10.59
C THR A 111 -3.21 4.95 9.17
N ALA A 112 -2.01 4.63 8.69
CA ALA A 112 -1.79 4.02 7.39
C ALA A 112 -1.91 2.50 7.45
N GLN A 113 -2.79 1.95 6.61
CA GLN A 113 -2.89 0.51 6.35
C GLN A 113 -2.03 0.08 5.16
N HIS A 114 -1.51 1.01 4.36
CA HIS A 114 -0.66 0.72 3.22
C HIS A 114 0.77 1.22 3.46
N LEU A 115 1.75 0.33 3.25
CA LEU A 115 3.18 0.60 3.36
C LEU A 115 3.84 0.40 2.00
N ILE A 116 4.67 1.35 1.57
CA ILE A 116 5.56 1.17 0.43
C ILE A 116 6.99 1.05 0.96
N VAL A 117 7.56 -0.14 0.84
CA VAL A 117 8.79 -0.52 1.54
C VAL A 117 9.92 -0.73 0.52
N THR A 118 11.12 -0.22 0.79
CA THR A 118 12.28 -0.60 -0.04
C THR A 118 12.74 -2.00 0.30
N THR A 119 13.36 -2.68 -0.65
CA THR A 119 13.89 -4.03 -0.46
C THR A 119 14.81 -4.13 0.76
N GLU A 120 15.67 -3.14 0.98
CA GLU A 120 16.63 -3.14 2.08
C GLU A 120 15.94 -3.06 3.45
N GLN A 121 14.80 -2.40 3.56
CA GLN A 121 14.09 -2.29 4.84
C GLN A 121 13.35 -3.58 5.23
N LEU A 122 13.16 -4.54 4.30
CA LEU A 122 12.61 -5.85 4.61
C LEU A 122 13.66 -6.82 5.15
N PHE A 123 14.90 -6.70 4.68
CA PHE A 123 15.97 -7.64 4.98
C PHE A 123 16.98 -7.12 6.00
N LYS A 124 16.86 -5.86 6.44
CA LYS A 124 17.69 -5.33 7.52
C LYS A 124 17.31 -6.01 8.83
N SER A 125 18.26 -6.76 9.38
CA SER A 125 18.22 -7.21 10.77
C SER A 125 18.27 -6.00 11.73
N PRO A 126 17.99 -6.15 13.04
CA PRO A 126 18.20 -5.10 14.04
C PRO A 126 19.61 -4.48 14.00
N GLU A 127 20.60 -5.24 13.51
CA GLU A 127 22.01 -4.83 13.36
C GLU A 127 22.31 -4.17 11.99
N GLY A 128 21.35 -4.11 11.06
CA GLY A 128 21.50 -3.43 9.77
C GLY A 128 22.20 -4.25 8.68
N HIS A 129 22.41 -5.55 8.88
CA HIS A 129 22.95 -6.46 7.86
C HIS A 129 21.83 -7.04 6.99
N PHE A 130 22.15 -7.33 5.72
CA PHE A 130 21.30 -8.14 4.85
C PHE A 130 21.49 -9.60 5.21
N THR A 131 20.43 -10.27 5.68
CA THR A 131 20.40 -11.72 5.91
C THR A 131 20.09 -12.50 4.64
#